data_AF-A0A2T5K3K8-F1
#
_entry.id   AF-A0A2T5K3K8-F1
#
_cell.length_a   1.000
_cell.length_b   1.000
_cell.length_c   1.000
_cell.angle_alpha   90.00
_cell.angle_beta   90.00
_cell.angle_gamma   90.00
#
_symmetry.space_group_name_H-M   'P 1'
#
loop_
_entity.id
_entity.type
_entity.pdbx_description
1 polymer ?
#
loop_
_entity_poly.entity_id
_entity_poly.type
_entity_poly.pdbx_seq_one_letter_code
_entity_poly.pdbx_strand_id
1 'polypeptide(L)'
;MLSATVEALLEVPEIECVEGAALWDEVVRAVLAEYLSEAQDYPWIIGFSGGKDSTVVAQAVFEALLQVSPSQRKREVHVISNDTQVESPLIIAHLVKVQEAMKEMAQALRLPVHVKTTRPAPDKTFWTLLIGKGYPSPNQTMRWCTDRLKIQPTSRYILDNVSAHGAAIVILGVRLDESDSRRNSINKFKNLEGSTLTPHRELPGAFIYRPIMHLMIDDVWEVLGQSQPPWGGTHRDLIQLYRDAEGGECPVVLSRDEAPGCGTANSRFGCWTCTVVEKDKSLQGFVDAGRHKFSALIEFRQWLRDIRNDPRYRSIERRNRGICFNARGEQLQHVPGPFTIQARKMILDRLLATQEIYGDPLISADEIERIQAIWAEEISKPITKRGLEK
;
A
#
# COMPACT_ATOMS: atom_id res chain seq x y z
N MET A 1 61.62 39.78 -7.97
CA MET A 1 60.57 40.13 -8.96
C MET A 1 60.39 38.93 -9.87
N LEU A 2 59.17 38.37 -9.88
CA LEU A 2 58.48 37.63 -10.96
C LEU A 2 59.28 36.60 -11.79
N SER A 3 58.80 35.42 -12.16
CA SER A 3 57.50 34.74 -12.15
C SER A 3 57.83 33.33 -12.69
N ALA A 4 57.55 32.25 -11.96
CA ALA A 4 56.47 31.30 -12.25
C ALA A 4 56.05 31.13 -13.73
N THR A 5 55.98 29.86 -14.16
CA THR A 5 54.92 29.17 -14.95
C THR A 5 55.41 28.38 -16.17
N VAL A 6 55.56 27.06 -16.01
CA VAL A 6 55.14 26.07 -17.01
C VAL A 6 54.70 24.81 -16.25
N GLU A 7 53.49 24.83 -15.71
CA GLU A 7 52.76 23.62 -15.31
C GLU A 7 51.38 23.78 -15.94
N ALA A 8 51.27 23.27 -17.17
CA ALA A 8 50.05 23.32 -17.95
C ALA A 8 49.56 21.88 -18.17
N LEU A 9 48.27 21.71 -17.85
CA LEU A 9 47.34 20.71 -18.40
C LEU A 9 47.36 19.31 -17.78
N LEU A 10 46.75 19.21 -16.60
CA LEU A 10 45.81 18.14 -16.27
C LEU A 10 44.63 18.75 -15.48
N GLU A 11 43.79 19.53 -16.16
CA GLU A 11 42.45 19.82 -15.65
C GLU A 11 41.59 18.57 -15.88
N VAL A 12 41.38 17.80 -14.80
CA VAL A 12 40.29 16.84 -14.71
C VAL A 12 39.01 17.67 -14.67
N PRO A 13 38.00 17.41 -15.51
CA PRO A 13 36.75 18.15 -15.40
C PRO A 13 36.13 17.79 -14.05
N GLU A 14 35.92 18.80 -13.20
CA GLU A 14 34.99 18.69 -12.08
C GLU A 14 33.64 18.29 -12.66
N ILE A 15 33.23 17.04 -12.39
CA ILE A 15 31.88 16.59 -12.65
C ILE A 15 31.01 17.41 -11.69
N GLU A 16 30.26 18.37 -12.22
CA GLU A 16 29.19 19.04 -11.47
C GLU A 16 28.24 17.95 -10.93
N CYS A 17 28.37 17.64 -9.64
CA CYS A 17 27.40 16.82 -8.94
C CYS A 17 26.07 17.58 -8.94
N VAL A 18 25.16 17.15 -9.80
CA VAL A 18 23.78 17.64 -9.91
C VAL A 18 23.14 17.61 -8.51
N GLU A 19 22.56 18.73 -8.06
CA GLU A 19 22.00 18.93 -6.70
C GLU A 19 21.14 17.77 -6.18
N GLY A 20 20.45 17.01 -7.06
CA GLY A 20 19.64 15.85 -6.71
C GLY A 20 20.42 14.61 -6.25
N ALA A 21 21.61 14.35 -6.81
CA ALA A 21 22.46 13.23 -6.39
C ALA A 21 23.00 13.44 -4.96
N ALA A 22 23.35 14.68 -4.63
CA ALA A 22 23.81 15.05 -3.29
C ALA A 22 22.71 14.85 -2.23
N LEU A 23 21.45 15.17 -2.57
CA LEU A 23 20.29 14.98 -1.68
C LEU A 23 20.00 13.49 -1.43
N TRP A 24 20.12 12.64 -2.46
CA TRP A 24 19.95 11.21 -2.29
C TRP A 24 21.03 10.60 -1.39
N ASP A 25 22.29 10.98 -1.58
CA ASP A 25 23.40 10.54 -0.74
C ASP A 25 23.22 10.96 0.73
N GLU A 26 22.61 12.12 0.99
CA GLU A 26 22.22 12.53 2.35
C GLU A 26 21.19 11.60 2.98
N VAL A 27 20.16 11.21 2.22
CA VAL A 27 19.14 10.25 2.69
C VAL A 27 19.79 8.91 3.02
N VAL A 28 20.63 8.37 2.13
CA VAL A 28 21.31 7.08 2.35
C VAL A 28 22.24 7.15 3.56
N ARG A 29 23.01 8.25 3.72
CA ARG A 29 23.85 8.46 4.91
C ARG A 29 23.05 8.56 6.20
N ALA A 30 21.90 9.23 6.18
CA ALA A 30 21.02 9.33 7.34
C ALA A 30 20.45 7.96 7.73
N VAL A 31 20.05 7.14 6.75
CA VAL A 31 19.58 5.77 6.97
C VAL A 31 20.72 4.90 7.52
N LEU A 32 21.93 5.02 6.97
CA LEU A 32 23.11 4.31 7.47
C LEU A 32 23.42 4.67 8.94
N ALA A 33 23.39 5.96 9.27
CA ALA A 33 23.63 6.44 10.63
C ALA A 33 22.58 5.91 11.62
N GLU A 34 21.29 5.93 11.26
CA GLU A 34 20.23 5.36 12.09
C GLU A 34 20.35 3.83 12.21
N TYR A 35 20.79 3.13 11.15
CA TYR A 35 21.04 1.68 11.19
C TYR A 35 22.15 1.31 12.17
N LEU A 36 23.25 2.08 12.17
CA LEU A 36 24.42 1.86 13.03
C LEU A 36 24.29 2.44 14.44
N SER A 37 23.24 3.21 14.72
CA SER A 37 23.00 3.82 16.03
C SER A 37 22.98 2.77 17.15
N GLU A 38 23.79 2.98 18.19
CA GLU A 38 23.84 2.13 19.39
C GLU A 38 22.78 2.49 20.44
N ALA A 39 21.94 3.52 20.17
CA ALA A 39 20.87 3.92 21.08
C ALA A 39 19.78 2.84 21.25
N GLN A 40 19.66 1.95 20.26
CA GLN A 40 18.72 0.83 20.23
C GLN A 40 19.15 -0.22 19.19
N ASP A 41 18.62 -1.43 19.31
CA ASP A 41 18.85 -2.54 18.39
C ASP A 41 17.54 -3.14 17.82
N TYR A 42 16.45 -2.38 17.90
CA TYR A 42 15.11 -2.84 17.51
C TYR A 42 15.02 -3.20 16.02
N PRO A 43 14.28 -4.27 15.66
CA PRO A 43 14.11 -4.65 14.27
C PRO A 43 13.42 -3.53 13.47
N TRP A 44 13.85 -3.38 12.22
CA TRP A 44 13.25 -2.45 11.28
C TRP A 44 12.15 -3.14 10.48
N ILE A 45 11.04 -2.45 10.28
CA ILE A 45 9.89 -2.92 9.52
C ILE A 45 9.60 -1.88 8.43
N ILE A 46 10.02 -2.14 7.20
CA ILE A 46 9.74 -1.29 6.05
C ILE A 46 8.33 -1.59 5.56
N GLY A 47 7.45 -0.59 5.59
CA GLY A 47 6.14 -0.67 4.96
C GLY A 47 6.29 -0.55 3.44
N PHE A 48 6.24 -1.67 2.72
CA PHE A 48 6.49 -1.74 1.29
C PHE A 48 5.19 -2.01 0.51
N SER A 49 4.76 -1.04 -0.32
CA SER A 49 3.54 -1.17 -1.13
C SER A 49 3.80 -1.40 -2.62
N GLY A 50 5.07 -1.43 -3.06
CA GLY A 50 5.43 -1.45 -4.47
C GLY A 50 5.11 -0.15 -5.21
N GLY A 51 4.82 0.94 -4.49
CA GLY A 51 4.69 2.28 -5.07
C GLY A 51 6.03 3.02 -5.08
N LYS A 52 6.06 4.21 -5.72
CA LYS A 52 7.27 5.03 -5.86
C LYS A 52 7.96 5.34 -4.51
N ASP A 53 7.22 5.88 -3.54
CA ASP A 53 7.79 6.36 -2.28
C ASP A 53 8.32 5.19 -1.43
N SER A 54 7.60 4.07 -1.37
CA SER A 54 8.07 2.88 -0.64
C SER A 54 9.25 2.19 -1.32
N THR A 55 9.35 2.28 -2.65
CA THR A 55 10.47 1.74 -3.42
C THR A 55 11.73 2.53 -3.17
N VAL A 56 11.64 3.87 -3.15
CA VAL A 56 12.75 4.73 -2.76
C VAL A 56 13.19 4.46 -1.32
N VAL A 57 12.27 4.31 -0.36
CA VAL A 57 12.66 3.93 1.02
C VAL A 57 13.39 2.59 1.08
N ALA A 58 12.86 1.56 0.40
CA ALA A 58 13.52 0.25 0.36
C ALA A 58 14.92 0.37 -0.27
N GLN A 59 15.05 1.15 -1.34
CA GLN A 59 16.33 1.41 -1.99
C GLN A 59 17.33 2.08 -1.04
N ALA A 60 16.94 3.15 -0.33
CA ALA A 60 17.81 3.81 0.65
C ALA A 60 18.33 2.83 1.71
N VAL A 61 17.45 1.95 2.22
CA VAL A 61 17.84 0.96 3.22
C VAL A 61 18.79 -0.09 2.65
N PHE A 62 18.53 -0.63 1.46
CA PHE A 62 19.44 -1.58 0.84
C PHE A 62 20.80 -0.94 0.52
N GLU A 63 20.84 0.27 -0.04
CA GLU A 63 22.09 1.00 -0.31
C GLU A 63 22.90 1.26 0.97
N ALA A 64 22.23 1.66 2.06
CA ALA A 64 22.86 1.79 3.36
C ALA A 64 23.42 0.45 3.87
N LEU A 65 22.65 -0.65 3.80
CA LEU A 65 23.09 -1.97 4.23
C LEU A 65 24.30 -2.50 3.45
N LEU A 66 24.43 -2.15 2.17
CA LEU A 66 25.59 -2.50 1.35
C LEU A 66 26.88 -1.81 1.82
N GLN A 67 26.77 -0.64 2.44
CA GLN A 67 27.91 0.09 3.04
C GLN A 67 28.28 -0.46 4.43
N VAL A 68 27.41 -1.25 5.07
CA VAL A 68 27.68 -1.85 6.38
C VAL A 68 28.53 -3.11 6.22
N SER A 69 29.63 -3.17 6.98
CA SER A 69 30.49 -4.36 7.02
C SER A 69 29.71 -5.59 7.53
N PRO A 70 29.99 -6.82 7.03
CA PRO A 70 29.21 -8.00 7.42
C PRO A 70 29.11 -8.25 8.94
N SER A 71 30.12 -7.88 9.73
CA SER A 71 30.13 -8.03 11.19
C SER A 71 29.25 -7.03 11.94
N GLN A 72 28.88 -5.92 11.29
CA GLN A 72 28.03 -4.87 11.87
C GLN A 72 26.55 -4.99 11.45
N ARG A 73 26.21 -5.92 10.55
CA ARG A 73 24.84 -6.21 10.11
C ARG A 73 24.06 -6.99 11.17
N LYS A 74 23.87 -6.39 12.35
CA LYS A 74 23.30 -7.03 13.54
C LYS A 74 21.78 -6.88 13.65
N ARG A 75 21.23 -5.82 13.04
CA ARG A 75 19.81 -5.48 13.14
C ARG A 75 19.02 -6.13 12.01
N GLU A 76 17.96 -6.85 12.36
CA GLU A 76 17.02 -7.41 11.39
C GLU A 76 16.19 -6.34 10.70
N VAL A 77 16.00 -6.50 9.39
CA VAL A 77 15.18 -5.62 8.55
C VAL A 77 14.08 -6.47 7.90
N HIS A 78 12.83 -6.08 8.09
CA HIS A 78 11.66 -6.78 7.58
C HIS A 78 11.01 -5.91 6.51
N VAL A 79 11.00 -6.35 5.26
CA VAL A 79 10.25 -5.71 4.18
C VAL A 79 8.85 -6.31 4.16
N ILE A 80 7.86 -5.54 4.60
CA ILE A 80 6.49 -6.02 4.79
C ILE A 80 5.54 -5.37 3.80
N SER A 81 4.88 -6.21 3.01
CA SER A 81 3.78 -5.80 2.15
C SER A 81 2.47 -6.39 2.62
N ASN A 82 1.37 -5.68 2.38
CA ASN A 82 0.04 -6.15 2.73
C ASN A 82 -0.78 -6.42 1.48
N ASP A 83 -1.01 -7.70 1.21
CA ASP A 83 -1.86 -8.17 0.11
C ASP A 83 -3.31 -8.24 0.58
N THR A 84 -4.14 -7.28 0.12
CA THR A 84 -5.56 -7.23 0.46
C THR A 84 -6.41 -8.25 -0.32
N GLN A 85 -5.81 -9.01 -1.25
CA GLN A 85 -6.45 -9.97 -2.15
C GLN A 85 -7.44 -9.33 -3.15
N VAL A 86 -7.52 -7.99 -3.19
CA VAL A 86 -8.34 -7.23 -4.14
C VAL A 86 -7.62 -6.01 -4.70
N GLU A 87 -6.30 -5.91 -4.51
CA GLU A 87 -5.49 -4.88 -5.18
C GLU A 87 -5.53 -5.06 -6.71
N SER A 88 -5.19 -4.01 -7.45
CA SER A 88 -5.10 -4.11 -8.91
C SER A 88 -4.13 -5.23 -9.33
N PRO A 89 -4.52 -6.13 -10.26
CA PRO A 89 -3.68 -7.26 -10.68
C PRO A 89 -2.28 -6.88 -11.19
N LEU A 90 -2.15 -5.76 -11.91
CA LEU A 90 -0.82 -5.28 -12.37
C LEU A 90 0.08 -4.87 -11.21
N ILE A 91 -0.52 -4.31 -10.16
CA ILE A 91 0.20 -3.86 -8.96
C ILE A 91 0.68 -5.06 -8.16
N ILE A 92 -0.16 -6.08 -8.00
CA ILE A 92 0.25 -7.33 -7.34
C ILE A 92 1.37 -8.03 -8.13
N ALA A 93 1.25 -8.12 -9.46
CA ALA A 93 2.29 -8.71 -10.29
C ALA A 93 3.63 -7.97 -10.14
N HIS A 94 3.61 -6.62 -10.17
CA HIS A 94 4.78 -5.80 -9.92
C HIS A 94 5.35 -6.03 -8.50
N LEU A 95 4.50 -6.00 -7.49
CA LEU A 95 4.88 -6.18 -6.09
C LEU A 95 5.59 -7.52 -5.87
N VAL A 96 5.00 -8.63 -6.36
CA VAL A 96 5.57 -9.98 -6.25
C VAL A 96 6.94 -10.04 -6.92
N LYS A 97 7.06 -9.53 -8.15
CA LYS A 97 8.33 -9.50 -8.88
C LYS A 97 9.44 -8.77 -8.10
N VAL A 98 9.12 -7.60 -7.53
CA VAL A 98 10.11 -6.82 -6.76
C VAL A 98 10.46 -7.51 -5.44
N GLN A 99 9.48 -8.09 -4.76
CA GLN A 99 9.71 -8.84 -3.52
C GLN A 99 10.61 -10.07 -3.74
N GLU A 100 10.41 -10.80 -4.83
CA GLU A 100 11.26 -11.94 -5.20
C GLU A 100 12.70 -11.49 -5.43
N ALA A 101 12.90 -10.42 -6.22
CA ALA A 101 14.23 -9.86 -6.45
C ALA A 101 14.91 -9.40 -5.14
N MET A 102 14.18 -8.71 -4.26
CA MET A 102 14.68 -8.29 -2.94
C MET A 102 15.09 -9.49 -2.08
N LYS A 103 14.29 -10.57 -2.10
CA LYS A 103 14.54 -11.79 -1.34
C LYS A 103 15.78 -12.52 -1.85
N GLU A 104 15.90 -12.69 -3.16
CA GLU A 104 17.05 -13.32 -3.81
C GLU A 104 18.33 -12.55 -3.52
N MET A 105 18.30 -11.22 -3.68
CA MET A 105 19.47 -10.38 -3.42
C MET A 105 19.88 -10.38 -1.94
N ALA A 106 18.89 -10.28 -1.03
CA ALA A 106 19.16 -10.34 0.41
C ALA A 106 19.87 -11.65 0.79
N GLN A 107 19.46 -12.78 0.20
CA GLN A 107 20.11 -14.07 0.41
C GLN A 107 21.51 -14.12 -0.20
N ALA A 108 21.67 -13.69 -1.46
CA ALA A 108 22.95 -13.70 -2.16
C ALA A 108 24.03 -12.88 -1.44
N LEU A 109 23.65 -11.71 -0.91
CA LEU A 109 24.55 -10.78 -0.23
C LEU A 109 24.60 -10.97 1.30
N ARG A 110 23.89 -11.98 1.83
CA ARG A 110 23.74 -12.27 3.26
C ARG A 110 23.35 -11.02 4.06
N LEU A 111 22.40 -10.26 3.52
CA LEU A 111 21.80 -9.13 4.23
C LEU A 111 20.80 -9.67 5.27
N PRO A 112 20.67 -9.03 6.45
CA PRO A 112 19.70 -9.42 7.47
C PRO A 112 18.29 -8.93 7.10
N VAL A 113 17.87 -9.19 5.86
CA VAL A 113 16.60 -8.71 5.29
C VAL A 113 15.63 -9.87 5.09
N HIS A 114 14.44 -9.74 5.67
CA HIS A 114 13.33 -10.68 5.56
C HIS A 114 12.19 -10.04 4.78
N VAL A 115 11.90 -10.56 3.59
CA VAL A 115 10.74 -10.12 2.79
C VAL A 115 9.53 -10.98 3.13
N LYS A 116 8.43 -10.35 3.57
CA LYS A 116 7.18 -11.07 3.90
C LYS A 116 5.95 -10.31 3.41
N THR A 117 4.90 -11.07 3.15
CA THR A 117 3.59 -10.55 2.77
C THR A 117 2.55 -10.94 3.81
N THR A 118 1.91 -9.93 4.41
CA THR A 118 0.77 -10.12 5.30
C THR A 118 -0.52 -10.18 4.50
N ARG A 119 -1.48 -10.95 5.01
CA ARG A 119 -2.81 -11.12 4.40
C ARG A 119 -3.90 -11.00 5.47
N PRO A 120 -5.11 -10.56 5.09
CA PRO A 120 -6.28 -10.68 5.94
C PRO A 120 -6.48 -12.13 6.39
N ALA A 121 -6.95 -12.32 7.62
CA ALA A 121 -7.40 -13.63 8.06
C ALA A 121 -8.51 -14.16 7.11
N PRO A 122 -8.62 -15.48 6.89
CA PRO A 122 -9.60 -16.04 5.95
C PRO A 122 -11.05 -15.59 6.19
N ASP A 123 -11.42 -15.34 7.46
CA ASP A 123 -12.76 -14.89 7.83
C ASP A 123 -12.98 -13.36 7.66
N LYS A 124 -11.93 -12.64 7.26
CA LYS A 124 -11.87 -11.18 7.13
C LYS A 124 -11.47 -10.71 5.72
N THR A 125 -11.40 -11.60 4.73
CA THR A 125 -11.14 -11.19 3.33
C THR A 125 -12.30 -10.36 2.75
N PHE A 126 -12.06 -9.65 1.66
CA PHE A 126 -13.08 -8.79 1.04
C PHE A 126 -14.33 -9.60 0.67
N TRP A 127 -14.16 -10.72 -0.04
CA TRP A 127 -15.28 -11.54 -0.49
C TRP A 127 -15.95 -12.29 0.66
N THR A 128 -15.19 -12.78 1.63
CA THR A 128 -15.78 -13.42 2.82
C THR A 128 -16.67 -12.46 3.61
N LEU A 129 -16.28 -11.19 3.73
CA LEU A 129 -17.09 -10.18 4.41
C LEU A 129 -18.30 -9.75 3.56
N LEU A 130 -18.10 -9.47 2.28
CA LEU A 130 -19.15 -8.94 1.40
C LEU A 130 -20.14 -10.04 0.96
N ILE A 131 -19.63 -11.12 0.37
CA ILE A 131 -20.43 -12.22 -0.18
C ILE A 131 -20.79 -13.22 0.92
N GLY A 132 -19.83 -13.60 1.78
CA GLY A 132 -20.11 -14.51 2.89
C GLY A 132 -21.04 -13.85 3.90
N LYS A 133 -20.58 -12.73 4.49
CA LYS A 133 -21.28 -12.09 5.62
C LYS A 133 -22.30 -11.00 5.22
N GLY A 134 -22.39 -10.63 3.95
CA GLY A 134 -23.38 -9.65 3.45
C GLY A 134 -23.02 -8.19 3.74
N TYR A 135 -21.75 -7.87 4.00
CA TYR A 135 -21.34 -6.47 4.24
C TYR A 135 -21.68 -5.60 3.01
N PRO A 136 -22.17 -4.36 3.18
CA PRO A 136 -22.29 -3.44 2.06
C PRO A 136 -20.91 -3.14 1.47
N SER A 137 -20.84 -2.89 0.16
CA SER A 137 -19.61 -2.41 -0.46
C SER A 137 -19.17 -1.07 0.18
N PRO A 138 -17.85 -0.84 0.38
CA PRO A 138 -17.36 0.32 1.13
C PRO A 138 -17.85 1.68 0.58
N ASN A 139 -18.00 2.66 1.46
CA ASN A 139 -18.32 4.04 1.10
C ASN A 139 -17.50 5.03 1.96
N GLN A 140 -17.73 6.33 1.82
CA GLN A 140 -16.92 7.33 2.52
C GLN A 140 -16.97 7.21 4.06
N THR A 141 -18.10 6.78 4.64
CA THR A 141 -18.31 6.65 6.09
C THR A 141 -18.08 5.24 6.62
N MET A 142 -18.30 4.21 5.81
CA MET A 142 -18.14 2.81 6.17
C MET A 142 -17.03 2.16 5.35
N ARG A 143 -15.78 2.40 5.79
CA ARG A 143 -14.55 1.85 5.19
C ARG A 143 -14.02 0.65 5.98
N TRP A 144 -14.86 -0.36 6.16
CA TRP A 144 -14.50 -1.56 6.91
C TRP A 144 -13.29 -2.31 6.32
N CYS A 145 -13.02 -2.12 5.02
CA CYS A 145 -11.90 -2.72 4.31
C CYS A 145 -10.54 -2.15 4.77
N THR A 146 -10.46 -0.86 5.12
CA THR A 146 -9.19 -0.26 5.57
C THR A 146 -8.70 -0.91 6.86
N ASP A 147 -9.58 -0.99 7.86
CA ASP A 147 -9.29 -1.61 9.14
C ASP A 147 -8.94 -3.10 8.97
N ARG A 148 -9.81 -3.88 8.33
CA ARG A 148 -9.68 -5.34 8.29
C ARG A 148 -8.63 -5.85 7.32
N LEU A 149 -8.52 -5.20 6.15
CA LEU A 149 -7.65 -5.68 5.07
C LEU A 149 -6.26 -5.05 5.10
N LYS A 150 -6.11 -3.81 5.61
CA LYS A 150 -4.84 -3.07 5.55
C LYS A 150 -4.19 -2.89 6.91
N ILE A 151 -4.96 -2.43 7.91
CA ILE A 151 -4.43 -2.10 9.24
C ILE A 151 -4.17 -3.38 10.05
N GLN A 152 -5.20 -4.20 10.27
CA GLN A 152 -5.09 -5.35 11.18
C GLN A 152 -3.97 -6.35 10.84
N PRO A 153 -3.76 -6.77 9.56
CA PRO A 153 -2.69 -7.72 9.24
C PRO A 153 -1.30 -7.15 9.54
N THR A 154 -1.08 -5.88 9.19
CA THR A 154 0.20 -5.19 9.40
C THR A 154 0.43 -4.89 10.88
N SER A 155 -0.59 -4.41 11.59
CA SER A 155 -0.51 -4.13 13.04
C SER A 155 -0.20 -5.38 13.85
N ARG A 156 -0.80 -6.53 13.50
CA ARG A 156 -0.46 -7.81 14.15
C ARG A 156 1.03 -8.13 13.96
N TYR A 157 1.54 -8.03 12.74
CA TYR A 157 2.96 -8.28 12.47
C TYR A 157 3.90 -7.37 13.27
N ILE A 158 3.58 -6.08 13.35
CA ILE A 158 4.35 -5.11 14.14
C ILE A 158 4.31 -5.49 15.63
N LEU A 159 3.13 -5.78 16.17
CA LEU A 159 2.97 -6.14 17.59
C LEU A 159 3.64 -7.47 17.95
N ASP A 160 3.68 -8.43 17.04
CA ASP A 160 4.41 -9.68 17.22
C ASP A 160 5.92 -9.41 17.36
N ASN A 161 6.48 -8.48 16.55
CA ASN A 161 7.88 -8.07 16.67
C ASN A 161 8.13 -7.24 17.95
N VAL A 162 7.23 -6.33 18.30
CA VAL A 162 7.32 -5.59 19.58
C VAL A 162 7.31 -6.56 20.77
N SER A 163 6.48 -7.60 20.73
CA SER A 163 6.40 -8.59 21.81
C SER A 163 7.67 -9.44 21.91
N ALA A 164 8.30 -9.74 20.78
CA ALA A 164 9.51 -10.56 20.73
C ALA A 164 10.80 -9.78 21.05
N HIS A 165 10.88 -8.50 20.67
CA HIS A 165 12.09 -7.68 20.74
C HIS A 165 11.98 -6.46 21.66
N GLY A 166 10.86 -6.30 22.37
CA GLY A 166 10.56 -5.16 23.24
C GLY A 166 10.04 -3.93 22.50
N ALA A 167 10.53 -3.66 21.29
CA ALA A 167 10.05 -2.60 20.41
C ALA A 167 10.34 -2.90 18.93
N ALA A 168 9.80 -2.09 18.02
CA ALA A 168 10.07 -2.16 16.58
C ALA A 168 10.07 -0.77 15.95
N ILE A 169 10.87 -0.58 14.90
CA ILE A 169 10.93 0.68 14.14
C ILE A 169 10.27 0.48 12.78
N VAL A 170 9.17 1.16 12.53
CA VAL A 170 8.43 1.14 11.27
C VAL A 170 8.94 2.24 10.35
N ILE A 171 9.48 1.88 9.20
CA ILE A 171 10.01 2.82 8.21
C ILE A 171 8.95 3.05 7.14
N LEU A 172 8.57 4.31 6.94
CA LEU A 172 7.49 4.68 6.04
C LEU A 172 7.94 5.73 5.01
N GLY A 173 7.56 5.49 3.75
CA GLY A 173 7.70 6.45 2.65
C GLY A 173 6.63 7.53 2.70
N VAL A 174 6.83 8.54 3.55
CA VAL A 174 5.93 9.69 3.67
C VAL A 174 6.68 10.98 3.42
N ARG A 175 6.08 11.93 2.69
CA ARG A 175 6.69 13.23 2.36
C ARG A 175 5.80 14.40 2.79
N LEU A 176 6.41 15.54 3.14
CA LEU A 176 5.70 16.77 3.52
C LEU A 176 4.98 17.43 2.33
N ASP A 177 5.46 17.15 1.12
CA ASP A 177 4.98 17.69 -0.14
C ASP A 177 3.76 16.91 -0.73
N GLU A 178 3.29 15.85 -0.06
CA GLU A 178 2.20 15.03 -0.62
C GLU A 178 0.81 15.66 -0.49
N SER A 179 0.53 16.37 0.62
CA SER A 179 -0.66 17.21 0.81
C SER A 179 -0.58 18.01 2.11
N ASP A 180 -1.31 19.13 2.21
CA ASP A 180 -1.39 19.91 3.46
C ASP A 180 -1.90 19.08 4.64
N SER A 181 -2.86 18.17 4.42
CA SER A 181 -3.36 17.27 5.46
C SER A 181 -2.28 16.32 5.97
N ARG A 182 -1.44 15.77 5.07
CA ARG A 182 -0.32 14.90 5.45
C ARG A 182 0.77 15.69 6.15
N ARG A 183 1.11 16.89 5.66
CA ARG A 183 2.06 17.80 6.30
C ARG A 183 1.67 18.11 7.74
N ASN A 184 0.41 18.49 7.95
CA ASN A 184 -0.12 18.78 9.28
C ASN A 184 -0.11 17.54 10.19
N SER A 185 -0.42 16.36 9.64
CA SER A 185 -0.34 15.11 10.40
C SER A 185 1.09 14.78 10.81
N ILE A 186 2.07 14.95 9.92
CA ILE A 186 3.49 14.72 10.22
C ILE A 186 3.97 15.69 11.29
N ASN A 187 3.72 16.99 11.11
CA ASN A 187 4.18 18.04 12.04
C ASN A 187 3.53 17.94 13.44
N LYS A 188 2.34 17.33 13.53
CA LYS A 188 1.66 17.12 14.81
C LYS A 188 2.40 16.15 15.73
N PHE A 189 3.11 15.16 15.17
CA PHE A 189 3.80 14.15 15.96
C PHE A 189 5.30 14.41 15.92
N LYS A 190 5.82 14.94 17.03
CA LYS A 190 7.24 15.23 17.18
C LYS A 190 8.04 13.95 17.41
N ASN A 191 9.30 13.98 16.98
CA ASN A 191 10.26 12.95 17.31
C ASN A 191 10.53 12.95 18.83
N LEU A 192 11.04 11.82 19.31
CA LEU A 192 11.69 11.77 20.62
C LEU A 192 12.86 12.76 20.65
N GLU A 193 13.12 13.31 21.83
CA GLU A 193 14.20 14.28 22.02
C GLU A 193 15.55 13.68 21.61
N GLY A 194 16.28 14.38 20.75
CA GLY A 194 17.57 13.91 20.23
C GLY A 194 17.49 12.73 19.25
N SER A 195 16.30 12.37 18.74
CA SER A 195 16.10 11.22 17.86
C SER A 195 15.40 11.59 16.55
N THR A 196 15.53 10.73 15.54
CA THR A 196 14.77 10.77 14.29
C THR A 196 13.44 9.99 14.37
N LEU A 197 13.18 9.33 15.51
CA LEU A 197 12.08 8.41 15.71
C LEU A 197 10.86 9.09 16.33
N THR A 198 9.67 8.85 15.77
CA THR A 198 8.39 9.29 16.32
C THR A 198 7.64 8.10 16.95
N PRO A 199 7.11 8.17 18.18
CA PRO A 199 6.28 7.10 18.73
C PRO A 199 5.01 6.84 17.91
N HIS A 200 4.66 5.57 17.70
CA HIS A 200 3.41 5.20 17.04
C HIS A 200 2.22 5.40 17.98
N ARG A 201 1.19 6.11 17.52
CA ARG A 201 0.04 6.51 18.37
C ARG A 201 -0.79 5.32 18.88
N GLU A 202 -1.02 4.35 18.00
CA GLU A 202 -1.97 3.25 18.26
C GLU A 202 -1.29 1.92 18.62
N LEU A 203 0.03 1.82 18.45
CA LEU A 203 0.79 0.59 18.61
C LEU A 203 1.88 0.84 19.65
N PRO A 204 1.62 0.55 20.93
CA PRO A 204 2.63 0.70 21.98
C PRO A 204 3.90 -0.08 21.63
N GLY A 205 5.07 0.52 21.88
CA GLY A 205 6.37 -0.08 21.57
C GLY A 205 6.79 0.00 20.09
N ALA A 206 5.95 0.54 19.19
CA ALA A 206 6.36 0.83 17.82
C ALA A 206 6.80 2.29 17.68
N PHE A 207 7.88 2.51 16.93
CA PHE A 207 8.38 3.82 16.54
C PHE A 207 8.29 3.98 15.02
N ILE A 208 8.29 5.21 14.52
CA ILE A 208 8.18 5.54 13.10
C ILE A 208 9.43 6.30 12.68
N TYR A 209 10.07 5.84 11.61
CA TYR A 209 11.17 6.51 10.94
C TYR A 209 10.77 6.89 9.51
N ARG A 210 11.13 8.11 9.07
CA ARG A 210 10.63 8.73 7.82
C ARG A 210 11.79 9.31 7.01
N PRO A 211 12.64 8.48 6.39
CA PRO A 211 13.91 8.93 5.82
C PRO A 211 13.75 9.88 4.63
N ILE A 212 12.65 9.76 3.87
CA ILE A 212 12.41 10.56 2.66
C ILE A 212 11.49 11.77 2.89
N MET A 213 11.24 12.14 4.16
CA MET A 213 10.22 13.13 4.54
C MET A 213 10.35 14.49 3.83
N HIS A 214 11.57 14.87 3.50
CA HIS A 214 11.90 16.16 2.88
C HIS A 214 12.03 16.10 1.36
N LEU A 215 11.94 14.92 0.74
CA LEU A 215 11.98 14.80 -0.71
C LEU A 215 10.70 15.39 -1.34
N MET A 216 10.89 16.10 -2.44
CA MET A 216 9.84 16.50 -3.35
C MET A 216 9.45 15.35 -4.28
N ILE A 217 8.36 15.53 -5.02
CA ILE A 217 7.90 14.51 -5.97
C ILE A 217 8.93 14.27 -7.08
N ASP A 218 9.59 15.34 -7.54
CA ASP A 218 10.57 15.27 -8.62
C ASP A 218 11.82 14.51 -8.17
N ASP A 219 12.31 14.76 -6.94
CA ASP A 219 13.44 14.02 -6.35
C ASP A 219 13.17 12.50 -6.33
N VAL A 220 11.94 12.09 -5.97
CA VAL A 220 11.56 10.67 -5.94
C VAL A 220 11.63 10.05 -7.34
N TRP A 221 11.14 10.77 -8.35
CA TRP A 221 11.18 10.29 -9.74
C TRP A 221 12.59 10.32 -10.32
N GLU A 222 13.40 11.31 -9.94
CA GLU A 222 14.80 11.40 -10.33
C GLU A 222 15.59 10.18 -9.82
N VAL A 223 15.44 9.83 -8.53
CA VAL A 223 16.06 8.62 -7.95
C VAL A 223 15.62 7.36 -8.70
N LEU A 224 14.32 7.21 -8.98
CA LEU A 224 13.82 6.04 -9.71
C LEU A 224 14.28 5.99 -11.17
N GLY A 225 14.49 7.15 -11.80
CA GLY A 225 14.92 7.25 -13.19
C GLY A 225 16.41 7.02 -13.39
N GLN A 226 17.24 7.46 -12.44
CA GLN A 226 18.71 7.45 -12.55
C GLN A 226 19.36 6.24 -11.86
N SER A 227 18.82 5.78 -10.74
CA SER A 227 19.46 4.76 -9.92
C SER A 227 18.96 3.36 -10.24
N GLN A 228 19.90 2.40 -10.29
CA GLN A 228 19.55 0.99 -10.37
C GLN A 228 19.24 0.45 -8.97
N PRO A 229 18.15 -0.31 -8.79
CA PRO A 229 17.85 -0.90 -7.49
C PRO A 229 18.96 -1.88 -7.05
N PRO A 230 19.35 -1.86 -5.76
CA PRO A 230 20.32 -2.80 -5.19
C PRO A 230 19.95 -4.27 -5.35
N TRP A 231 18.66 -4.57 -5.47
CA TRP A 231 18.14 -5.93 -5.71
C TRP A 231 18.12 -6.35 -7.19
N GLY A 232 18.68 -5.53 -8.08
CA GLY A 232 18.83 -5.83 -9.50
C GLY A 232 17.66 -5.40 -10.38
N GLY A 233 17.94 -5.24 -11.68
CA GLY A 233 16.98 -4.79 -12.67
C GLY A 233 16.93 -3.27 -12.82
N THR A 234 15.75 -2.73 -13.12
CA THR A 234 15.51 -1.28 -13.28
C THR A 234 14.12 -0.93 -12.75
N HIS A 235 13.87 0.35 -12.46
CA HIS A 235 12.54 0.84 -12.09
C HIS A 235 11.63 1.12 -13.28
N ARG A 236 12.03 0.74 -14.51
CA ARG A 236 11.26 1.03 -15.74
C ARG A 236 9.85 0.48 -15.68
N ASP A 237 9.66 -0.72 -15.13
CA ASP A 237 8.33 -1.33 -14.99
C ASP A 237 7.42 -0.51 -14.08
N LEU A 238 7.97 0.03 -12.97
CA LEU A 238 7.23 0.88 -12.05
C LEU A 238 6.86 2.21 -12.73
N ILE A 239 7.83 2.84 -13.40
CA ILE A 239 7.61 4.10 -14.13
C ILE A 239 6.53 3.89 -15.21
N GLN A 240 6.62 2.81 -15.98
CA GLN A 240 5.63 2.48 -17.01
C GLN A 240 4.26 2.21 -16.40
N LEU A 241 4.19 1.56 -15.24
CA LEU A 241 2.93 1.29 -14.54
C LEU A 241 2.21 2.57 -14.12
N TYR A 242 2.94 3.59 -13.65
CA TYR A 242 2.39 4.90 -13.36
C TYR A 242 1.95 5.63 -14.64
N ARG A 243 2.74 5.54 -15.71
CA ARG A 243 2.40 6.12 -17.03
C ARG A 243 1.11 5.52 -17.60
N ASP A 244 1.01 4.19 -17.63
CA ASP A 244 -0.18 3.49 -18.12
C ASP A 244 -1.42 3.88 -17.29
N ALA A 245 -1.27 4.03 -15.96
CA ALA A 245 -2.38 4.40 -15.08
C ALA A 245 -2.86 5.85 -15.24
N GLU A 246 -2.06 6.72 -15.86
CA GLU A 246 -2.44 8.08 -16.24
C GLU A 246 -3.02 8.16 -17.66
N GLY A 247 -3.17 7.02 -18.36
CA GLY A 247 -3.70 6.95 -19.71
C GLY A 247 -2.64 7.03 -20.81
N GLY A 248 -1.36 6.79 -20.46
CA GLY A 248 -0.27 6.72 -21.43
C GLY A 248 0.41 8.06 -21.76
N GLU A 249 -0.04 9.17 -21.17
CA GLU A 249 0.66 10.46 -21.29
C GLU A 249 1.90 10.52 -20.38
N CYS A 250 2.95 11.13 -20.90
CA CYS A 250 4.34 10.95 -20.46
C CYS A 250 4.69 11.76 -19.19
N PRO A 251 5.59 11.23 -18.36
CA PRO A 251 6.74 12.03 -17.96
C PRO A 251 8.01 11.19 -18.16
N VAL A 252 8.71 11.46 -19.26
CA VAL A 252 10.16 11.26 -19.27
C VAL A 252 10.71 12.67 -19.18
N VAL A 253 11.09 13.08 -17.98
CA VAL A 253 11.89 14.29 -17.80
C VAL A 253 13.33 13.87 -18.11
N LEU A 254 13.82 14.21 -19.30
CA LEU A 254 15.21 13.94 -19.71
C LEU A 254 16.17 15.07 -19.29
N SER A 255 15.65 16.20 -18.78
CA SER A 255 16.44 17.30 -18.23
C SER A 255 15.58 18.26 -17.38
N ARG A 256 16.19 18.98 -16.42
CA ARG A 256 15.53 20.01 -15.58
C ARG A 256 14.89 21.14 -16.40
N ASP A 257 15.41 21.41 -17.59
CA ASP A 257 14.92 22.49 -18.48
C ASP A 257 13.70 22.06 -19.32
N GLU A 258 13.47 20.76 -19.46
CA GLU A 258 12.29 20.16 -20.11
C GLU A 258 11.19 19.81 -19.09
N ALA A 259 11.16 20.48 -17.93
CA ALA A 259 10.09 20.37 -16.96
C ALA A 259 9.04 21.49 -17.14
N PRO A 260 8.13 21.43 -18.14
CA PRO A 260 6.94 22.27 -18.11
C PRO A 260 5.99 21.67 -17.07
N GLY A 261 6.13 22.08 -15.81
CA GLY A 261 5.11 21.92 -14.76
C GLY A 261 4.37 20.57 -14.74
N CYS A 262 5.08 19.44 -14.94
CA CYS A 262 4.45 18.12 -14.98
C CYS A 262 4.25 17.59 -13.56
N GLY A 263 3.33 18.21 -12.83
CA GLY A 263 2.76 17.61 -11.64
C GLY A 263 2.09 16.30 -12.02
N THR A 264 2.83 15.18 -11.94
CA THR A 264 2.25 13.83 -12.06
C THR A 264 1.05 13.77 -11.14
N ALA A 265 -0.11 13.47 -11.71
CA ALA A 265 -1.39 13.69 -11.08
C ALA A 265 -1.68 12.60 -10.04
N ASN A 266 -0.91 12.55 -8.94
CA ASN A 266 -1.21 11.87 -7.68
C ASN A 266 -1.83 10.45 -7.87
N SER A 267 -1.43 9.71 -8.91
CA SER A 267 -2.09 8.47 -9.30
C SER A 267 -1.78 7.44 -8.22
N ARG A 268 -2.75 7.24 -7.33
CA ARG A 268 -2.66 6.27 -6.24
C ARG A 268 -3.32 4.99 -6.71
N PHE A 269 -2.53 3.93 -6.73
CA PHE A 269 -3.06 2.60 -6.96
C PHE A 269 -3.91 2.15 -5.77
N GLY A 270 -5.04 1.53 -6.06
CA GLY A 270 -5.94 1.00 -5.06
C GLY A 270 -6.52 -0.35 -5.47
N CYS A 271 -7.44 -0.85 -4.63
CA CYS A 271 -8.16 -2.07 -4.92
C CYS A 271 -9.17 -1.86 -6.06
N TRP A 272 -9.22 -2.82 -6.99
CA TRP A 272 -10.11 -2.74 -8.16
C TRP A 272 -11.59 -2.79 -7.78
N THR A 273 -11.89 -3.29 -6.57
CA THR A 273 -13.23 -3.35 -5.99
C THR A 273 -13.66 -2.07 -5.26
N CYS A 274 -12.84 -1.01 -5.25
CA CYS A 274 -13.08 0.18 -4.43
C CYS A 274 -14.31 0.99 -4.89
N THR A 275 -15.42 0.90 -4.14
CA THR A 275 -16.66 1.66 -4.40
C THR A 275 -16.75 3.01 -3.67
N VAL A 276 -15.66 3.47 -3.04
CA VAL A 276 -15.60 4.75 -2.31
C VAL A 276 -15.41 5.92 -3.27
N VAL A 277 -14.53 5.76 -4.25
CA VAL A 277 -14.34 6.74 -5.32
C VAL A 277 -15.43 6.58 -6.38
N GLU A 278 -15.67 7.61 -7.18
CA GLU A 278 -16.68 7.53 -8.22
C GLU A 278 -16.16 6.68 -9.40
N LYS A 279 -15.02 7.10 -9.94
CA LYS A 279 -14.32 6.44 -11.05
C LYS A 279 -12.95 5.96 -10.58
N ASP A 280 -12.57 4.76 -10.99
CA ASP A 280 -11.20 4.29 -10.81
C ASP A 280 -10.37 4.77 -12.00
N LYS A 281 -9.66 5.89 -11.81
CA LYS A 281 -8.84 6.49 -12.86
C LYS A 281 -7.68 5.57 -13.28
N SER A 282 -7.14 4.79 -12.35
CA SER A 282 -5.99 3.92 -12.64
C SER A 282 -6.38 2.75 -13.53
N LEU A 283 -7.50 2.09 -13.24
CA LEU A 283 -8.03 1.02 -14.09
C LEU A 283 -8.48 1.57 -15.44
N GLN A 284 -9.10 2.76 -15.47
CA GLN A 284 -9.47 3.39 -16.72
C GLN A 284 -8.23 3.71 -17.57
N GLY A 285 -7.17 4.26 -16.97
CA GLY A 285 -5.90 4.49 -17.65
C GLY A 285 -5.32 3.21 -18.25
N PHE A 286 -5.38 2.08 -17.54
CA PHE A 286 -4.95 0.79 -18.11
C PHE A 286 -5.79 0.36 -19.31
N VAL A 287 -7.11 0.59 -19.30
CA VAL A 287 -7.98 0.32 -20.46
C VAL A 287 -7.61 1.22 -21.63
N ASP A 288 -7.39 2.51 -21.37
CA ASP A 288 -7.03 3.52 -22.37
C ASP A 288 -5.64 3.22 -22.98
N ALA A 289 -4.72 2.68 -22.17
CA ALA A 289 -3.41 2.17 -22.59
C ALA A 289 -3.47 0.79 -23.31
N GLY A 290 -4.66 0.32 -23.70
CA GLY A 290 -4.87 -0.88 -24.52
C GLY A 290 -5.09 -2.18 -23.74
N ARG A 291 -5.17 -2.14 -22.41
CA ARG A 291 -5.46 -3.33 -21.58
C ARG A 291 -6.96 -3.52 -21.40
N HIS A 292 -7.67 -3.79 -22.49
CA HIS A 292 -9.14 -3.82 -22.50
C HIS A 292 -9.79 -4.84 -21.53
N LYS A 293 -9.07 -5.89 -21.10
CA LYS A 293 -9.60 -6.85 -20.11
C LYS A 293 -9.99 -6.21 -18.77
N PHE A 294 -9.40 -5.06 -18.41
CA PHE A 294 -9.75 -4.35 -17.17
C PHE A 294 -11.15 -3.73 -17.20
N SER A 295 -11.78 -3.57 -18.37
CA SER A 295 -13.16 -3.08 -18.49
C SER A 295 -14.15 -3.96 -17.71
N ALA A 296 -13.95 -5.28 -17.71
CA ALA A 296 -14.79 -6.20 -16.95
C ALA A 296 -14.77 -5.91 -15.44
N LEU A 297 -13.60 -5.53 -14.89
CA LEU A 297 -13.46 -5.17 -13.48
C LEU A 297 -14.15 -3.85 -13.17
N ILE A 298 -14.03 -2.86 -14.07
CA ILE A 298 -14.69 -1.55 -13.94
C ILE A 298 -16.22 -1.72 -13.94
N GLU A 299 -16.74 -2.50 -14.87
CA GLU A 299 -18.19 -2.78 -14.99
C GLU A 299 -18.73 -3.50 -13.75
N PHE A 300 -18.02 -4.53 -13.28
CA PHE A 300 -18.39 -5.25 -12.05
C PHE A 300 -18.41 -4.31 -10.85
N ARG A 301 -17.36 -3.50 -10.69
CA ARG A 301 -17.23 -2.52 -9.61
C ARG A 301 -18.37 -1.51 -9.63
N GLN A 302 -18.70 -0.97 -10.80
CA GLN A 302 -19.78 0.01 -10.95
C GLN A 302 -21.12 -0.62 -10.57
N TRP A 303 -21.40 -1.83 -11.09
CA TRP A 303 -22.60 -2.57 -10.71
C TRP A 303 -22.68 -2.85 -9.20
N LEU A 304 -21.56 -3.27 -8.57
CA LEU A 304 -21.51 -3.53 -7.13
C LEU A 304 -21.78 -2.27 -6.29
N ARG A 305 -21.41 -1.09 -6.81
CA ARG A 305 -21.74 0.21 -6.21
C ARG A 305 -23.22 0.53 -6.35
N ASP A 306 -23.82 0.24 -7.51
CA ASP A 306 -25.23 0.56 -7.81
C ASP A 306 -26.19 -0.24 -6.94
N ILE A 307 -25.93 -1.55 -6.77
CA ILE A 307 -26.78 -2.42 -5.93
C ILE A 307 -26.62 -2.17 -4.43
N ARG A 308 -25.60 -1.42 -3.99
CA ARG A 308 -25.19 -1.27 -2.58
C ARG A 308 -26.32 -0.85 -1.66
N ASN A 309 -27.12 0.12 -2.10
CA ASN A 309 -28.16 0.76 -1.30
C ASN A 309 -29.57 0.44 -1.80
N ASP A 310 -29.72 -0.44 -2.79
CA ASP A 310 -31.01 -0.83 -3.33
C ASP A 310 -31.75 -1.71 -2.30
N PRO A 311 -32.92 -1.27 -1.79
CA PRO A 311 -33.67 -2.01 -0.77
C PRO A 311 -34.01 -3.45 -1.15
N ARG A 312 -34.13 -3.76 -2.45
CA ARG A 312 -34.44 -5.10 -2.96
C ARG A 312 -33.38 -6.13 -2.59
N TYR A 313 -32.14 -5.68 -2.40
CA TYR A 313 -31.00 -6.54 -2.11
C TYR A 313 -30.57 -6.48 -0.64
N ARG A 314 -31.25 -5.69 0.20
CA ARG A 314 -30.85 -5.43 1.59
C ARG A 314 -31.85 -6.01 2.57
N SER A 315 -31.33 -6.62 3.63
CA SER A 315 -32.12 -7.07 4.76
C SER A 315 -32.64 -5.87 5.57
N ILE A 316 -33.84 -5.99 6.11
CA ILE A 316 -34.39 -5.01 7.08
C ILE A 316 -33.66 -5.14 8.43
N GLU A 317 -33.43 -6.38 8.86
CA GLU A 317 -32.73 -6.69 10.10
C GLU A 317 -31.22 -6.72 9.90
N ARG A 318 -30.47 -6.21 10.89
CA ARG A 318 -29.02 -6.42 10.95
C ARG A 318 -28.70 -7.85 11.37
N ARG A 319 -27.42 -8.25 11.25
CA ARG A 319 -26.95 -9.58 11.69
C ARG A 319 -27.20 -9.86 13.18
N ASN A 320 -27.25 -8.83 14.02
CA ASN A 320 -27.60 -8.93 15.43
C ASN A 320 -29.13 -8.86 15.69
N ARG A 321 -29.95 -8.98 14.63
CA ARG A 321 -31.43 -8.84 14.64
C ARG A 321 -31.95 -7.46 15.10
N GLY A 322 -31.07 -6.47 15.23
CA GLY A 322 -31.47 -5.10 15.52
C GLY A 322 -31.97 -4.38 14.26
N ILE A 323 -33.00 -3.55 14.43
CA ILE A 323 -33.44 -2.58 13.43
C ILE A 323 -32.90 -1.21 13.85
N CYS A 324 -32.22 -0.51 12.95
CA CYS A 324 -31.66 0.81 13.23
C CYS A 324 -32.32 1.86 12.35
N PHE A 325 -32.60 3.01 12.94
CA PHE A 325 -33.06 4.21 12.25
C PHE A 325 -32.06 5.32 12.51
N ASN A 326 -31.73 6.09 11.47
CA ASN A 326 -30.98 7.32 11.60
C ASN A 326 -31.94 8.51 11.46
N ALA A 327 -31.79 9.49 12.33
CA ALA A 327 -32.45 10.78 12.15
C ALA A 327 -31.72 11.57 11.05
N ARG A 328 -32.44 11.98 10.00
CA ARG A 328 -32.00 12.98 9.04
C ARG A 328 -33.04 14.11 9.05
N GLY A 329 -32.78 15.15 9.84
CA GLY A 329 -33.77 16.19 10.10
C GLY A 329 -34.98 15.61 10.84
N GLU A 330 -36.20 15.90 10.36
CA GLU A 330 -37.46 15.44 10.96
C GLU A 330 -37.87 14.01 10.57
N GLN A 331 -37.13 13.34 9.67
CA GLN A 331 -37.47 12.00 9.19
C GLN A 331 -36.54 10.93 9.76
N LEU A 332 -37.15 9.82 10.22
CA LEU A 332 -36.45 8.59 10.60
C LEU A 332 -36.24 7.73 9.35
N GLN A 333 -34.99 7.62 8.90
CA GLN A 333 -34.63 6.75 7.79
C GLN A 333 -34.09 5.42 8.31
N HIS A 334 -34.68 4.30 7.89
CA HIS A 334 -34.16 2.96 8.19
C HIS A 334 -32.74 2.80 7.65
N VAL A 335 -31.84 2.25 8.46
CA VAL A 335 -30.48 1.92 8.06
C VAL A 335 -30.44 0.45 7.62
N PRO A 336 -30.26 0.17 6.31
CA PRO A 336 -30.37 -1.18 5.80
C PRO A 336 -29.37 -2.15 6.45
N GLY A 337 -29.86 -3.35 6.79
CA GLY A 337 -29.07 -4.50 7.19
C GLY A 337 -28.22 -5.05 6.03
N PRO A 338 -27.53 -6.19 6.20
CA PRO A 338 -26.63 -6.77 5.19
C PRO A 338 -27.34 -7.13 3.88
N PHE A 339 -26.57 -7.49 2.84
CA PHE A 339 -27.12 -8.10 1.64
C PHE A 339 -27.92 -9.37 1.98
N THR A 340 -29.05 -9.60 1.31
CA THR A 340 -29.83 -10.83 1.43
C THR A 340 -29.03 -12.02 0.88
N ILE A 341 -29.38 -13.25 1.28
CA ILE A 341 -28.69 -14.45 0.77
C ILE A 341 -28.81 -14.55 -0.77
N GLN A 342 -29.97 -14.18 -1.32
CA GLN A 342 -30.21 -14.13 -2.77
C GLN A 342 -29.29 -13.12 -3.45
N ALA A 343 -29.13 -11.92 -2.85
CA ALA A 343 -28.21 -10.91 -3.38
C ALA A 343 -26.75 -11.37 -3.27
N ARG A 344 -26.37 -12.03 -2.18
CA ARG A 344 -25.02 -12.57 -2.02
C ARG A 344 -24.70 -13.64 -3.07
N LYS A 345 -25.64 -14.55 -3.36
CA LYS A 345 -25.51 -15.52 -4.47
C LYS A 345 -25.36 -14.82 -5.82
N MET A 346 -26.20 -13.84 -6.11
CA MET A 346 -26.11 -13.04 -7.34
C MET A 346 -24.74 -12.37 -7.51
N ILE A 347 -24.18 -11.82 -6.42
CA ILE A 347 -22.83 -11.21 -6.44
C ILE A 347 -21.76 -12.26 -6.72
N LEU A 348 -21.85 -13.45 -6.13
CA LEU A 348 -20.91 -14.54 -6.41
C LEU A 348 -20.99 -14.99 -7.87
N ASP A 349 -22.19 -15.25 -8.38
CA ASP A 349 -22.41 -15.70 -9.75
C ASP A 349 -21.86 -14.67 -10.76
N ARG A 350 -22.10 -13.37 -10.52
CA ARG A 350 -21.57 -12.30 -11.37
C ARG A 350 -20.06 -12.13 -11.24
N LEU A 351 -19.48 -12.33 -10.06
CA LEU A 351 -18.03 -12.28 -9.85
C LEU A 351 -17.34 -13.41 -10.62
N LEU A 352 -17.90 -14.62 -10.60
CA LEU A 352 -17.38 -15.76 -11.36
C LEU A 352 -17.48 -15.52 -12.87
N ALA A 353 -18.60 -14.95 -13.37
CA ALA A 353 -18.71 -14.56 -14.77
C ALA A 353 -17.68 -13.47 -15.16
N THR A 354 -17.44 -12.48 -14.28
CA THR A 354 -16.39 -11.47 -14.49
C THR A 354 -14.99 -12.10 -14.48
N GLN A 355 -14.75 -13.11 -13.64
CA GLN A 355 -13.50 -13.85 -13.60
C GLN A 355 -13.22 -14.59 -14.91
N GLU A 356 -14.24 -15.21 -15.52
CA GLU A 356 -14.11 -15.87 -16.82
C GLU A 356 -13.76 -14.88 -17.95
N ILE A 357 -14.40 -13.70 -17.97
CA ILE A 357 -14.11 -12.65 -18.95
C ILE A 357 -12.70 -12.07 -18.73
N TYR A 358 -12.29 -11.88 -17.48
CA TYR A 358 -10.99 -11.33 -17.12
C TYR A 358 -9.84 -12.29 -17.44
N GLY A 359 -10.08 -13.60 -17.29
CA GLY A 359 -9.15 -14.68 -17.62
C GLY A 359 -8.21 -15.09 -16.48
N ASP A 360 -8.24 -14.40 -15.33
CA ASP A 360 -7.43 -14.71 -14.15
C ASP A 360 -8.34 -14.80 -12.90
N PRO A 361 -7.98 -15.61 -11.87
CA PRO A 361 -8.78 -15.71 -10.63
C PRO A 361 -8.96 -14.36 -9.91
N LEU A 362 -10.21 -14.02 -9.59
CA LEU A 362 -10.62 -12.83 -8.83
C LEU A 362 -11.08 -13.16 -7.41
N ILE A 363 -11.37 -14.44 -7.15
CA ILE A 363 -11.72 -15.01 -5.85
C ILE A 363 -11.05 -16.38 -5.73
N SER A 364 -10.51 -16.69 -4.55
CA SER A 364 -9.85 -17.98 -4.31
C SER A 364 -10.86 -19.10 -4.01
N ALA A 365 -10.46 -20.36 -4.25
CA ALA A 365 -11.27 -21.52 -3.88
C ALA A 365 -11.54 -21.55 -2.36
N ASP A 366 -10.52 -21.26 -1.54
CA ASP A 366 -10.64 -21.16 -0.08
C ASP A 366 -11.69 -20.12 0.35
N GLU A 367 -11.77 -18.98 -0.34
CA GLU A 367 -12.81 -17.98 -0.07
C GLU A 367 -14.20 -18.49 -0.44
N ILE A 368 -14.35 -19.20 -1.56
CA ILE A 368 -15.64 -19.79 -1.97
C ILE A 368 -16.11 -20.82 -0.94
N GLU A 369 -15.25 -21.74 -0.54
CA GLU A 369 -15.58 -22.74 0.50
C GLU A 369 -15.98 -22.06 1.80
N ARG A 370 -15.24 -21.02 2.21
CA ARG A 370 -15.56 -20.26 3.41
C ARG A 370 -16.90 -19.55 3.32
N ILE A 371 -17.22 -18.96 2.18
CA ILE A 371 -18.51 -18.31 1.90
C ILE A 371 -19.65 -19.33 2.02
N GLN A 372 -19.49 -20.49 1.39
CA GLN A 372 -20.50 -21.56 1.43
C GLN A 372 -20.72 -22.09 2.85
N ALA A 373 -19.64 -22.28 3.62
CA ALA A 373 -19.73 -22.68 5.03
C ALA A 373 -20.50 -21.65 5.87
N ILE A 374 -20.24 -20.35 5.67
CA ILE A 374 -20.98 -19.27 6.35
C ILE A 374 -22.48 -19.33 6.00
N TRP A 375 -22.82 -19.54 4.73
CA TRP A 375 -24.21 -19.63 4.31
C TRP A 375 -24.90 -20.87 4.86
N ALA A 376 -24.22 -22.02 4.85
CA ALA A 376 -24.75 -23.26 5.43
C ALA A 376 -25.07 -23.07 6.91
N GLU A 377 -24.18 -22.44 7.69
CA GLU A 377 -24.40 -22.14 9.12
C GLU A 377 -25.55 -21.14 9.33
N GLU A 378 -25.69 -20.13 8.46
CA GLU A 378 -26.78 -19.16 8.55
C GLU A 378 -28.14 -19.78 8.23
N ILE A 379 -28.20 -20.70 7.27
CA ILE A 379 -29.43 -21.39 6.85
C ILE A 379 -29.81 -22.49 7.85
N SER A 380 -28.83 -23.20 8.42
CA SER A 380 -29.06 -24.31 9.35
C SER A 380 -29.51 -23.87 10.74
N LYS A 381 -29.30 -22.60 11.12
CA LYS A 381 -29.74 -22.07 12.41
C LYS A 381 -31.28 -22.04 12.47
N PRO A 382 -31.91 -22.85 13.35
CA PRO A 382 -33.36 -22.85 13.46
C PRO A 382 -33.87 -21.50 13.95
N ILE A 383 -35.07 -21.12 13.51
CA ILE A 383 -35.75 -19.86 13.83
C ILE A 383 -36.02 -19.70 15.35
N THR A 384 -35.85 -20.77 16.14
CA THR A 384 -36.14 -20.86 17.57
C THR A 384 -35.08 -20.23 18.49
N LYS A 385 -35.15 -18.89 18.56
CA LYS A 385 -35.27 -18.09 19.80
C LYS A 385 -35.69 -16.69 19.32
N ARG A 386 -36.95 -16.61 18.86
CA ARG A 386 -37.64 -15.37 18.52
C ARG A 386 -38.46 -14.97 19.75
N GLY A 387 -38.03 -13.92 20.44
CA GLY A 387 -38.80 -13.21 21.46
C GLY A 387 -39.11 -14.01 22.72
N LEU A 388 -38.30 -13.81 23.77
CA LEU A 388 -38.64 -13.87 25.21
C LEU A 388 -37.32 -14.04 25.96
N GLU A 389 -36.54 -12.96 26.01
CA GLU A 389 -35.54 -12.69 27.05
C GLU A 389 -34.98 -11.30 26.75
N LYS A 390 -35.81 -10.30 27.05
CA LYS A 390 -35.42 -9.08 27.76
C LYS A 390 -36.68 -8.38 28.24
#